data_AF-A0A7Z2ZQ21-F1
#
_entry.id   AF-A0A7Z2ZQ21-F1
#
_cell.length_a   1.000
_cell.length_b   1.000
_cell.length_c   1.000
_cell.angle_alpha   90.00
_cell.angle_beta   90.00
_cell.angle_gamma   90.00
#
_symmetry.space_group_name_H-M   'P 1'
#
loop_
_entity.id
_entity.type
_entity.pdbx_description
1 polymer ?
#
loop_
_entity_poly.entity_id
_entity_poly.type
_entity_poly.pdbx_seq_one_letter_code
_entity_poly.pdbx_strand_id
1 'polypeptide(L)'
;MIRLHYQEWSESLGRVEQELLEVYVSREELFLRKLVNATVIRNRMFEHTSNESENNREHAIYAKPFRDYDVEAYGSAICKHAFEFVDVGHSIEPVFCVWHNGDFNVKSMLYGIAGPMDISQLLLDHYLIEYGNSYEVIYTLFDHERKKVLFFLKEVKD
;
A
#
# COMPACT_ATOMS: atom_id res chain seq x y z
N MET A 1 -9.04 -18.02 8.23
CA MET A 1 -9.18 -16.99 7.18
C MET A 1 -10.27 -16.02 7.60
N ILE A 2 -10.04 -14.73 7.42
CA ILE A 2 -10.91 -13.62 7.83
C ILE A 2 -11.49 -12.99 6.56
N ARG A 3 -12.77 -12.65 6.55
CA ARG A 3 -13.43 -12.00 5.41
C ARG A 3 -13.13 -10.50 5.44
N LEU A 4 -12.67 -9.97 4.31
CA LEU A 4 -12.31 -8.57 4.12
C LEU A 4 -12.99 -8.03 2.86
N HIS A 5 -13.68 -6.91 3.01
CA HIS A 5 -14.31 -6.16 1.94
C HIS A 5 -13.51 -4.88 1.65
N TYR A 6 -13.33 -4.56 0.38
CA TYR A 6 -12.95 -3.23 -0.07
C TYR A 6 -14.18 -2.57 -0.67
N GLN A 7 -14.48 -1.36 -0.20
CA GLN A 7 -15.69 -0.64 -0.58
C GLN A 7 -15.33 0.76 -1.03
N GLU A 8 -15.89 1.20 -2.15
CA GLU A 8 -15.73 2.57 -2.62
C GLU A 8 -16.63 3.49 -1.79
N TRP A 9 -16.03 4.42 -1.06
CA TRP A 9 -16.73 5.39 -0.23
C TRP A 9 -16.83 6.75 -0.92
N SER A 10 -18.04 7.28 -0.97
CA SER A 10 -18.29 8.63 -1.47
C SER A 10 -18.49 9.58 -0.33
N GLU A 11 -17.48 10.42 -0.08
CA GLU A 11 -17.56 11.51 0.90
C GLU A 11 -18.74 12.45 0.61
N SER A 12 -19.02 12.69 -0.67
CA SER A 12 -20.10 13.60 -1.08
C SER A 12 -21.50 13.06 -0.76
N LEU A 13 -21.67 11.74 -0.78
CA LEU A 13 -22.94 11.07 -0.51
C LEU A 13 -23.03 10.48 0.90
N GLY A 14 -21.91 10.42 1.63
CA GLY A 14 -21.82 9.81 2.96
C GLY A 14 -22.19 8.32 2.97
N ARG A 15 -21.88 7.59 1.89
CA ARG A 15 -22.24 6.16 1.75
C ARG A 15 -21.27 5.40 0.84
N VAL A 16 -21.33 4.08 0.94
CA VAL A 16 -20.72 3.16 -0.01
C VAL A 16 -21.41 3.26 -1.36
N GLU A 17 -20.62 3.44 -2.42
CA GLU A 17 -21.12 3.44 -3.80
C GLU A 17 -21.10 2.04 -4.41
N GLN A 18 -20.02 1.29 -4.17
CA GLN A 18 -19.88 -0.08 -4.69
C GLN A 18 -18.90 -0.92 -3.88
N GLU A 19 -19.04 -2.25 -4.00
CA GLU A 19 -18.01 -3.20 -3.55
C GLU A 19 -16.92 -3.32 -4.63
N LEU A 20 -15.67 -3.13 -4.24
CA LEU A 20 -14.51 -3.20 -5.12
C LEU A 20 -13.95 -4.63 -5.17
N LEU A 21 -13.87 -5.28 -4.01
CA LEU A 21 -13.26 -6.59 -3.82
C LEU A 21 -13.75 -7.23 -2.53
N GLU A 22 -14.04 -8.53 -2.58
CA GLU A 22 -14.21 -9.38 -1.41
C GLU A 22 -13.15 -10.47 -1.41
N VAL A 23 -12.42 -10.63 -0.31
CA VAL A 23 -11.38 -11.65 -0.16
C VAL A 23 -11.36 -12.27 1.23
N TYR A 24 -10.83 -13.49 1.29
CA TYR A 24 -10.48 -14.14 2.54
C TYR A 24 -8.97 -14.05 2.74
N VAL A 25 -8.53 -13.53 3.89
CA VAL A 25 -7.11 -13.28 4.18
C VAL A 25 -6.69 -13.89 5.52
N SER A 26 -5.38 -14.05 5.74
CA SER A 26 -4.84 -14.35 7.08
C SER A 26 -4.95 -13.12 7.99
N ARG A 27 -4.73 -13.29 9.29
CA ARG A 27 -4.70 -12.15 10.22
C ARG A 27 -3.52 -11.20 9.94
N GLU A 28 -2.38 -11.74 9.55
CA GLU A 28 -1.18 -10.96 9.25
C GLU A 28 -1.37 -10.15 7.96
N GLU A 29 -1.96 -10.77 6.93
CA GLU A 29 -2.29 -10.08 5.69
C GLU A 29 -3.39 -9.03 5.87
N LEU A 30 -4.38 -9.28 6.72
CA LEU A 30 -5.38 -8.27 7.08
C LEU A 30 -4.71 -7.02 7.68
N PHE A 31 -3.74 -7.22 8.58
CA PHE A 31 -3.04 -6.11 9.23
C PHE A 31 -2.23 -5.30 8.23
N LEU A 32 -1.43 -5.97 7.40
CA LEU A 32 -0.69 -5.37 6.29
C LEU A 32 -1.60 -4.53 5.39
N ARG A 33 -2.70 -5.13 4.94
CA ARG A 33 -3.65 -4.47 4.03
C ARG A 33 -4.31 -3.25 4.64
N LYS A 34 -4.49 -3.19 5.96
CA LYS A 34 -5.06 -2.02 6.65
C LYS A 34 -4.04 -0.90 6.91
N LEU A 35 -2.75 -1.20 6.83
CA LEU A 35 -1.67 -0.26 7.14
C LEU A 35 -1.16 0.51 5.93
N VAL A 36 -1.34 -0.02 4.72
CA VAL A 36 -0.95 0.70 3.50
C VAL A 36 -1.84 1.92 3.26
N ASN A 37 -1.33 2.92 2.55
CA ASN A 37 -2.12 4.11 2.21
C ASN A 37 -3.13 3.83 1.10
N ALA A 38 -2.82 2.93 0.18
CA ALA A 38 -3.65 2.63 -0.97
C ALA A 38 -3.59 1.17 -1.40
N THR A 39 -4.50 0.77 -2.28
CA THR A 39 -4.49 -0.54 -2.92
C THR A 39 -4.78 -0.42 -4.42
N VAL A 40 -4.10 -1.23 -5.23
CA VAL A 40 -4.48 -1.49 -6.62
C VAL A 40 -5.44 -2.67 -6.64
N ILE A 41 -6.59 -2.47 -7.27
CA ILE A 41 -7.61 -3.49 -7.52
C ILE A 41 -8.05 -3.35 -8.97
N ARG A 42 -7.95 -4.42 -9.74
CA ARG A 42 -8.36 -4.48 -11.16
C ARG A 42 -7.74 -3.33 -11.98
N ASN A 43 -6.44 -3.11 -11.80
CA ASN A 43 -5.67 -2.07 -12.49
C ASN A 43 -6.19 -0.63 -12.25
N ARG A 44 -6.83 -0.39 -11.09
CA ARG A 44 -7.22 0.93 -10.60
C ARG A 44 -6.69 1.12 -9.18
N MET A 45 -6.20 2.31 -8.89
CA MET A 45 -5.65 2.66 -7.59
C MET A 45 -6.72 3.33 -6.72
N PHE A 46 -6.82 2.88 -5.47
CA PHE A 46 -7.75 3.40 -4.49
C PHE A 46 -7.01 3.76 -3.20
N GLU A 47 -7.15 5.01 -2.76
CA GLU A 47 -6.63 5.48 -1.49
C GLU A 47 -7.57 5.06 -0.36
N HIS A 48 -7.01 4.50 0.72
CA HIS A 48 -7.77 4.09 1.90
C HIS A 48 -8.18 5.32 2.69
N THR A 49 -9.46 5.38 3.07
CA THR A 49 -10.01 6.48 3.86
C THR A 49 -10.27 6.05 5.29
N SER A 50 -10.76 4.83 5.51
CA SER A 50 -11.01 4.30 6.84
C SER A 50 -11.05 2.77 6.84
N ASN A 51 -10.85 2.21 8.04
CA ASN A 51 -10.85 0.77 8.28
C ASN A 51 -11.86 0.44 9.37
N GLU A 52 -12.73 -0.54 9.12
CA GLU A 52 -13.71 -1.01 10.09
C GLU A 52 -13.59 -2.51 10.37
N SER A 53 -14.17 -2.92 11.48
CA SER A 53 -14.29 -4.31 11.87
C SER A 53 -15.57 -4.52 12.66
N GLU A 54 -16.37 -5.50 12.24
CA GLU A 54 -17.56 -5.92 12.95
C GLU A 54 -17.30 -7.27 13.63
N ASN A 55 -17.45 -7.29 14.96
CA ASN A 55 -17.35 -8.49 15.80
C ASN A 55 -16.07 -9.33 15.59
N ASN A 56 -14.98 -8.71 15.12
CA ASN A 56 -13.72 -9.37 14.74
C ASN A 56 -13.86 -10.51 13.72
N ARG A 57 -14.93 -10.51 12.91
CA ARG A 57 -15.21 -11.54 11.92
C ARG A 57 -15.33 -10.98 10.51
N GLU A 58 -15.85 -9.77 10.41
CA GLU A 58 -16.00 -9.04 9.16
C GLU A 58 -15.19 -7.76 9.23
N HIS A 59 -14.47 -7.46 8.17
CA HIS A 59 -13.63 -6.28 8.09
C HIS A 59 -13.92 -5.55 6.78
N ALA A 60 -13.90 -4.23 6.84
CA ALA A 60 -14.03 -3.37 5.68
C ALA A 60 -12.85 -2.41 5.62
N ILE A 61 -12.37 -2.16 4.40
CA ILE A 61 -11.50 -1.06 4.04
C ILE A 61 -12.32 -0.18 3.10
N TYR A 62 -12.59 1.04 3.53
CA TYR A 62 -13.22 2.04 2.70
C TYR A 62 -12.13 2.78 1.95
N ALA A 63 -12.35 2.98 0.66
CA ALA A 63 -11.38 3.61 -0.21
C ALA A 63 -12.08 4.53 -1.22
N LYS A 64 -11.34 5.48 -1.75
CA LYS A 64 -11.80 6.37 -2.83
C LYS A 64 -10.81 6.30 -4.00
N PRO A 65 -11.22 6.64 -5.23
CA PRO A 65 -10.28 6.70 -6.35
C PRO A 65 -9.08 7.60 -6.01
N PHE A 66 -7.86 7.07 -6.22
CA PHE A 66 -6.64 7.83 -6.01
C PHE A 66 -6.56 9.01 -6.99
N ARG A 67 -6.06 10.14 -6.51
CA ARG A 67 -5.82 11.36 -7.29
C ARG A 67 -4.37 11.75 -7.11
N ASP A 68 -3.66 11.92 -8.21
CA ASP A 68 -2.22 12.18 -8.19
C ASP A 68 -1.86 13.52 -7.54
N TYR A 69 -2.74 14.50 -7.59
CA TYR A 69 -2.55 15.77 -6.90
C TYR A 69 -2.76 15.70 -5.38
N ASP A 70 -3.30 14.60 -4.82
CA ASP A 70 -3.46 14.44 -3.37
C ASP A 70 -2.11 14.16 -2.68
N VAL A 71 -1.09 13.70 -3.42
CA VAL A 71 0.28 13.49 -2.92
C VAL A 71 1.21 14.49 -3.59
N GLU A 72 1.41 15.65 -2.93
CA GLU A 72 2.19 16.76 -3.47
C GLU A 72 3.58 16.32 -3.94
N ALA A 73 3.98 16.78 -5.13
CA ALA A 73 5.24 16.49 -5.82
C ALA A 73 5.50 15.03 -6.27
N TYR A 74 4.82 14.03 -5.69
CA TYR A 74 5.13 12.61 -5.96
C TYR A 74 4.00 11.82 -6.66
N GLY A 75 2.74 12.27 -6.57
CA GLY A 75 1.61 11.42 -6.92
C GLY A 75 1.57 10.96 -8.38
N SER A 76 2.01 11.79 -9.35
CA SER A 76 2.07 11.36 -10.75
C SER A 76 3.13 10.27 -10.96
N ALA A 77 4.25 10.32 -10.25
CA ALA A 77 5.27 9.28 -10.29
C ALA A 77 4.80 8.02 -9.55
N ILE A 78 4.12 8.14 -8.41
CA ILE A 78 3.50 7.01 -7.72
C ILE A 78 2.53 6.27 -8.65
N CYS A 79 1.64 7.00 -9.33
CA CYS A 79 0.71 6.44 -10.31
C CYS A 79 1.43 5.68 -11.41
N LYS A 80 2.50 6.26 -11.97
CA LYS A 80 3.31 5.61 -13.00
C LYS A 80 3.85 4.27 -12.50
N HIS A 81 4.57 4.28 -11.39
CA HIS A 81 5.24 3.10 -10.83
C HIS A 81 4.28 2.03 -10.31
N ALA A 82 3.09 2.41 -9.84
CA ALA A 82 2.05 1.48 -9.41
C ALA A 82 1.69 0.44 -10.48
N PHE A 83 1.82 0.78 -11.77
CA PHE A 83 1.41 -0.08 -12.88
C PHE A 83 2.57 -0.67 -13.69
N GLU A 84 3.83 -0.30 -13.40
CA GLU A 84 5.00 -0.76 -14.16
C GLU A 84 5.42 -2.20 -13.88
N PHE A 85 5.13 -2.71 -12.68
CA PHE A 85 5.46 -4.09 -12.32
C PHE A 85 4.61 -5.06 -13.12
N VAL A 86 5.19 -6.13 -13.63
CA VAL A 86 4.45 -7.17 -14.40
C VAL A 86 4.61 -8.55 -13.79
N ASP A 87 5.49 -8.68 -12.80
CA ASP A 87 5.71 -9.92 -12.07
C ASP A 87 4.64 -10.12 -11.00
N VAL A 88 4.23 -11.38 -10.84
CA VAL A 88 3.27 -11.80 -9.82
C VAL A 88 4.03 -12.61 -8.77
N GLY A 89 4.03 -12.14 -7.52
CA GLY A 89 4.68 -12.82 -6.41
C GLY A 89 3.96 -14.11 -6.04
N HIS A 90 4.71 -15.12 -5.60
CA HIS A 90 4.13 -16.32 -4.99
C HIS A 90 3.53 -15.99 -3.62
N SER A 91 4.24 -15.16 -2.84
CA SER A 91 3.86 -14.57 -1.56
C SER A 91 3.75 -13.04 -1.68
N ILE A 92 3.25 -12.39 -0.62
CA ILE A 92 3.29 -10.93 -0.54
C ILE A 92 4.74 -10.49 -0.35
N GLU A 93 5.21 -9.62 -1.23
CA GLU A 93 6.60 -9.18 -1.26
C GLU A 93 6.68 -7.64 -1.26
N PRO A 94 7.63 -7.06 -0.52
CA PRO A 94 7.87 -5.62 -0.53
C PRO A 94 8.69 -5.23 -1.76
N VAL A 95 8.45 -4.03 -2.28
CA VAL A 95 9.22 -3.42 -3.35
C VAL A 95 9.56 -2.00 -2.94
N PHE A 96 10.83 -1.65 -2.90
CA PHE A 96 11.29 -0.34 -2.44
C PHE A 96 11.61 0.54 -3.65
N CYS A 97 10.90 1.67 -3.74
CA CYS A 97 11.00 2.64 -4.81
C CYS A 97 11.57 3.93 -4.21
N VAL A 98 12.82 4.29 -4.54
CA VAL A 98 13.50 5.46 -3.95
C VAL A 98 13.47 6.63 -4.92
N TRP A 99 13.05 7.78 -4.40
CA TRP A 99 12.99 9.04 -5.14
C TRP A 99 14.38 9.55 -5.50
N HIS A 100 14.60 9.80 -6.79
CA HIS A 100 15.84 10.36 -7.30
C HIS A 100 15.57 11.17 -8.58
N ASN A 101 16.02 12.43 -8.61
CA ASN A 101 15.95 13.31 -9.78
C ASN A 101 14.55 13.42 -10.44
N GLY A 102 13.48 13.47 -9.66
CA GLY A 102 12.13 13.69 -10.17
C GLY A 102 11.35 12.42 -10.52
N ASP A 103 11.89 11.24 -10.22
CA ASP A 103 11.20 9.96 -10.42
C ASP A 103 11.59 8.95 -9.32
N PHE A 104 10.81 7.87 -9.21
CA PHE A 104 11.17 6.73 -8.37
C PHE A 104 12.00 5.70 -9.14
N ASN A 105 12.91 5.05 -8.43
CA ASN A 105 13.72 3.95 -8.96
C ASN A 105 13.65 2.77 -8.00
N VAL A 106 13.43 1.56 -8.53
CA VAL A 106 13.44 0.35 -7.72
C VAL A 106 14.83 0.12 -7.15
N LYS A 107 14.91 -0.09 -5.84
CA LYS A 107 16.14 -0.38 -5.11
C LYS A 107 15.97 -1.67 -4.33
N SER A 108 16.95 -2.56 -4.45
CA SER A 108 17.03 -3.72 -3.57
C SER A 108 17.40 -3.24 -2.17
N MET A 109 16.55 -3.51 -1.19
CA MET A 109 16.85 -3.25 0.23
C MET A 109 16.85 -4.57 1.00
N LEU A 110 17.78 -4.70 1.94
CA LEU A 110 18.04 -5.90 2.72
C LEU A 110 17.38 -5.79 4.11
N TYR A 111 16.06 -5.72 4.11
CA TYR A 111 15.26 -5.98 5.30
C TYR A 111 14.99 -7.48 5.34
N GLY A 112 15.26 -8.14 6.47
CA GLY A 112 15.09 -9.59 6.64
C GLY A 112 13.64 -10.03 6.65
N ILE A 113 12.93 -9.82 5.55
CA ILE A 113 11.48 -9.96 5.44
C ILE A 113 11.14 -11.40 5.06
N ALA A 114 10.42 -12.07 5.95
CA ALA A 114 9.98 -13.45 5.77
C ALA A 114 8.47 -13.56 5.48
N GLY A 115 7.67 -12.54 5.81
CA GLY A 115 6.24 -12.56 5.52
C GLY A 115 5.48 -11.26 5.80
N PRO A 116 4.13 -11.30 5.73
CA PRO A 116 3.28 -10.11 5.87
C PRO A 116 3.44 -9.36 7.19
N MET A 117 3.77 -10.05 8.29
CA MET A 117 4.00 -9.41 9.58
C MET A 117 5.24 -8.53 9.59
N ASP A 118 6.35 -8.98 8.98
CA ASP A 118 7.58 -8.18 8.89
C ASP A 118 7.37 -6.95 8.02
N ILE A 119 6.63 -7.09 6.91
CA ILE A 119 6.23 -5.95 6.08
C ILE A 119 5.34 -4.98 6.88
N SER A 120 4.42 -5.50 7.69
CA SER A 120 3.55 -4.67 8.54
C SER A 120 4.34 -3.86 9.56
N GLN A 121 5.44 -4.41 10.10
CA GLN A 121 6.33 -3.66 10.99
C GLN A 121 6.94 -2.46 10.26
N LEU A 122 7.43 -2.66 9.03
CA LEU A 122 7.97 -1.56 8.22
C LEU A 122 6.91 -0.51 7.88
N LEU A 123 5.64 -0.91 7.66
CA LEU A 123 4.55 0.04 7.38
C LEU A 123 4.21 0.93 8.60
N LEU A 124 4.58 0.53 9.81
CA LEU A 124 4.42 1.36 11.02
C LEU A 124 5.53 2.40 11.17
N ASP A 125 6.66 2.21 10.50
CA ASP A 125 7.81 3.09 10.60
C ASP A 125 7.68 4.23 9.59
N HIS A 126 7.81 5.47 10.08
CA HIS A 126 7.84 6.65 9.22
C HIS A 126 9.20 6.84 8.53
N TYR A 127 10.27 6.32 9.13
CA TYR A 127 11.61 6.31 8.57
C TYR A 127 12.19 4.90 8.59
N LEU A 128 12.74 4.47 7.46
CA LEU A 128 13.47 3.21 7.35
C LEU A 128 14.96 3.51 7.30
N ILE A 129 15.76 2.74 8.03
CA ILE A 129 17.23 2.91 8.07
C ILE A 129 17.88 1.70 7.40
N GLU A 130 18.75 1.94 6.42
CA GLU A 130 19.51 0.89 5.74
C GLU A 130 20.95 1.33 5.48
N TYR A 131 21.92 0.54 5.96
CA TYR A 131 23.35 0.81 5.84
C TYR A 131 23.76 2.24 6.26
N GLY A 132 23.08 2.78 7.26
CA GLY A 132 23.31 4.14 7.77
C GLY A 132 22.65 5.26 6.95
N ASN A 133 21.87 4.93 5.92
CA ASN A 133 21.05 5.91 5.19
C ASN A 133 19.62 5.87 5.72
N SER A 134 19.03 7.05 5.89
CA SER A 134 17.66 7.22 6.35
C SER A 134 16.74 7.48 5.16
N TYR A 135 15.59 6.81 5.14
CA TYR A 135 14.58 6.95 4.09
C TYR A 135 13.23 7.29 4.72
N GLU A 136 12.67 8.43 4.36
CA GLU A 136 11.29 8.81 4.70
C GLU A 136 10.31 7.97 3.86
N VAL A 137 9.29 7.39 4.50
CA VAL A 137 8.18 6.73 3.80
C VAL A 137 7.19 7.79 3.32
N ILE A 138 7.14 8.01 2.01
CA ILE A 138 6.26 9.00 1.36
C ILE A 138 4.87 8.44 1.15
N TYR A 139 4.79 7.20 0.65
CA TYR A 139 3.52 6.55 0.36
C TYR A 139 3.69 5.04 0.28
N THR A 140 2.62 4.29 0.52
CA THR A 140 2.62 2.83 0.47
C THR A 140 1.40 2.31 -0.28
N LEU A 141 1.62 1.30 -1.10
CA LEU A 141 0.61 0.75 -1.99
C LEU A 141 0.65 -0.76 -1.97
N PHE A 142 -0.48 -1.40 -1.72
CA PHE A 142 -0.62 -2.84 -1.92
C PHE A 142 -1.22 -3.13 -3.31
N ASP A 143 -0.52 -3.87 -4.14
CA ASP A 143 -1.07 -4.42 -5.38
C ASP A 143 -1.67 -5.80 -5.10
N HIS A 144 -3.01 -5.88 -5.16
CA HIS A 144 -3.72 -7.10 -4.80
C HIS A 144 -3.41 -8.26 -5.75
N GLU A 145 -3.43 -8.00 -7.05
CA GLU A 145 -3.25 -9.01 -8.08
C GLU A 145 -1.80 -9.50 -8.14
N ARG A 146 -0.83 -8.59 -7.98
CA ARG A 146 0.60 -8.91 -8.07
C ARG A 146 1.20 -9.36 -6.74
N LYS A 147 0.47 -9.20 -5.62
CA LYS A 147 0.93 -9.46 -4.26
C LYS A 147 2.20 -8.68 -3.91
N LYS A 148 2.23 -7.39 -4.25
CA LYS A 148 3.37 -6.52 -3.96
C LYS A 148 2.97 -5.41 -3.01
N VAL A 149 3.86 -5.05 -2.08
CA VAL A 149 3.73 -3.85 -1.26
C VAL A 149 4.82 -2.88 -1.70
N LEU A 150 4.42 -1.85 -2.43
CA LEU A 150 5.34 -0.82 -2.89
C LEU A 150 5.51 0.20 -1.76
N PHE A 151 6.76 0.41 -1.35
CA PHE A 151 7.19 1.50 -0.50
C PHE A 151 7.78 2.59 -1.38
N PHE A 152 7.14 3.76 -1.40
CA PHE A 152 7.69 4.95 -2.03
C PHE A 152 8.46 5.74 -0.99
N LEU A 153 9.76 5.85 -1.22
CA LEU A 153 10.73 6.33 -0.25
C LEU A 153 11.48 7.54 -0.76
N LYS A 154 11.93 8.40 0.15
CA LYS A 154 12.85 9.50 -0.14
C LYS A 154 14.03 9.44 0.80
N GLU A 155 15.24 9.42 0.25
CA GLU A 155 16.46 9.51 1.06
C GLU A 155 16.53 10.89 1.74
N VAL A 156 16.74 10.89 3.05
CA VAL A 156 16.95 12.08 3.86
C VAL A 156 18.38 12.10 4.37
N LYS A 157 19.03 13.26 4.25
CA LYS A 157 20.36 13.49 4.83
C LYS A 157 20.15 14.19 6.16
N ASP A 158 20.73 13.63 7.21
CA ASP A 158 20.83 14.27 8.52
C ASP A 158 21.68 15.56 8.46
#